data_AF-A0A1F7FVM8-F1
#
_entry.id   AF-A0A1F7FVM8-F1
#
_cell.length_a   1.000
_cell.length_b   1.000
_cell.length_c   1.000
_cell.angle_alpha   90.00
_cell.angle_beta   90.00
_cell.angle_gamma   90.00
#
_symmetry.space_group_name_H-M   'P 1'
#
loop_
_entity.id
_entity.type
_entity.pdbx_description
1 polymer ?
#
loop_
_entity_poly.entity_id
_entity_poly.type
_entity_poly.pdbx_seq_one_letter_code
_entity_poly.pdbx_strand_id
1 'polypeptide(L)'
;MLIKMQKNMVWSGCLAILLFSGQVLSAQDLPPEKSLREQFLQISSFDQLQNPQQKEIDADAAKVAAFFDSLAGSDEFCESTAKAWTGFFELTFARDADENFARRLQILQKAGEKQSAAIAPEEPAHGSRLFTEHVKEAIKVNSARKDYYSRVSNGATRNVSLLYTSLEYSLLPITAFFDRWAQKFNQAGIPVLQNDFVSMDDIAPAEKQPLRRGLLDRSGRKQLRKMLRSWQWKSGLAVSRKDFLQVQLLAMNMLHELRQLELRYQCHLALALHFVESVGLAARNADRLSHQFARRTDNFYRAFIAIQISGVRLFSKVDVMAQPFHRAGIGIIVNDLPAIPFP
;
A
#
# COMPACT_ATOMS: atom_id res chain seq x y z
N MET A 1 55.97 31.47 -9.47
CA MET A 1 55.50 32.75 -10.01
C MET A 1 53.97 32.72 -9.98
N LEU A 2 53.25 32.83 -8.85
CA LEU A 2 53.27 33.78 -7.74
C LEU A 2 52.94 35.22 -8.18
N ILE A 3 51.65 35.52 -8.41
CA ILE A 3 51.08 36.85 -8.13
C ILE A 3 49.66 36.69 -7.57
N LYS A 4 49.55 37.13 -6.32
CA LYS A 4 48.37 37.48 -5.52
C LYS A 4 47.81 38.80 -6.06
N MET A 5 46.50 39.02 -6.01
CA MET A 5 46.01 40.35 -5.61
C MET A 5 44.61 40.29 -4.99
N GLN A 6 44.47 41.13 -3.98
CA GLN A 6 43.50 41.18 -2.90
C GLN A 6 43.12 42.66 -2.74
N LYS A 7 41.97 42.94 -2.09
CA LYS A 7 41.50 44.19 -1.44
C LYS A 7 40.43 44.98 -2.21
N ASN A 8 39.20 45.10 -1.68
CA ASN A 8 38.63 46.06 -0.67
C ASN A 8 37.76 47.08 -1.45
N MET A 9 36.67 47.72 -1.01
CA MET A 9 36.11 48.16 0.28
C MET A 9 34.66 48.62 -0.01
N VAL A 10 33.62 48.25 0.76
CA VAL A 10 32.93 49.03 1.83
C VAL A 10 32.26 50.34 1.40
N TRP A 11 30.93 50.46 1.61
CA TRP A 11 30.11 51.59 2.15
C TRP A 11 28.70 50.97 2.41
N SER A 12 28.22 50.66 3.63
CA SER A 12 27.84 51.45 4.84
C SER A 12 26.53 52.25 4.75
N GLY A 13 25.57 51.90 5.63
CA GLY A 13 24.46 52.73 6.15
C GLY A 13 23.06 52.16 5.86
N CYS A 14 22.08 52.03 6.77
CA CYS A 14 21.95 52.33 8.19
C CYS A 14 20.80 51.49 8.80
N LEU A 15 21.03 51.09 10.04
CA LEU A 15 20.15 50.83 11.20
C LEU A 15 18.62 51.08 11.07
N ALA A 16 17.83 50.08 11.50
CA ALA A 16 16.67 50.31 12.37
C ALA A 16 16.39 49.06 13.24
N ILE A 17 16.48 49.27 14.54
CA ILE A 17 16.21 48.33 15.63
C ILE A 17 14.71 48.37 15.93
N LEU A 18 14.04 47.22 15.98
CA LEU A 18 12.83 47.03 16.78
C LEU A 18 12.98 45.74 17.59
N LEU A 19 13.20 45.94 18.88
CA LEU A 19 13.07 44.94 19.93
C LEU A 19 11.59 44.63 20.13
N PHE A 20 11.19 43.37 19.93
CA PHE A 20 10.02 42.83 20.61
C PHE A 20 10.41 41.51 21.27
N SER A 21 10.20 41.50 22.59
CA SER A 21 10.16 40.34 23.47
C SER A 21 9.24 39.26 22.91
N GLY A 22 9.77 38.06 22.67
CA GLY A 22 9.00 36.88 22.30
C GLY A 22 9.49 35.69 23.11
N GLN A 23 8.63 35.19 23.98
CA GLN A 23 8.84 34.07 24.89
C GLN A 23 9.34 32.82 24.14
N VAL A 24 10.20 32.05 24.80
CA VAL A 24 10.52 30.67 24.41
C VAL A 24 9.26 29.85 24.60
N LEU A 25 8.56 29.52 23.51
CA LEU A 25 7.45 28.58 23.53
C LEU A 25 8.00 27.15 23.50
N SER A 26 7.65 26.40 24.54
CA SER A 26 7.79 24.96 24.65
C SER A 26 7.03 24.27 23.51
N ALA A 27 7.53 23.14 23.03
CA ALA A 27 6.96 22.35 21.92
C ALA A 27 5.62 21.66 22.23
N GLN A 28 4.83 22.17 23.19
CA GLN A 28 3.54 21.61 23.58
C GLN A 28 2.33 22.49 23.20
N ASP A 29 2.53 23.67 22.60
CA ASP A 29 1.44 24.63 22.30
C ASP A 29 1.22 24.93 20.79
N LEU A 30 1.57 24.01 19.88
CA LEU A 30 1.17 24.15 18.48
C LEU A 30 -0.29 23.71 18.31
N PRO A 31 -1.19 24.55 17.75
CA PRO A 31 -2.56 24.16 17.49
C PRO A 31 -2.59 22.98 16.52
N PRO A 32 -3.56 22.05 16.64
CA PRO A 32 -3.65 20.93 15.74
C PRO A 32 -3.74 21.47 14.32
N GLU A 33 -2.75 21.15 13.50
CA GLU A 33 -2.74 21.48 12.08
C GLU A 33 -4.14 21.13 11.52
N LYS A 34 -4.82 22.12 10.92
CA LYS A 34 -6.16 22.01 10.32
C LYS A 34 -6.34 20.61 9.72
N SER A 35 -7.37 19.88 10.17
CA SER A 35 -7.55 18.49 9.74
C SER A 35 -7.54 18.39 8.22
N LEU A 36 -7.05 17.27 7.66
CA LEU A 36 -7.03 17.03 6.20
C LEU A 36 -8.38 17.36 5.54
N ARG A 37 -9.49 17.09 6.24
CA ARG A 37 -10.85 17.51 5.87
C ARG A 37 -10.97 19.02 5.66
N GLU A 38 -10.51 19.83 6.61
CA GLU A 38 -10.56 21.29 6.52
C GLU A 38 -9.67 21.84 5.40
N GLN A 39 -8.52 21.20 5.14
CA GLN A 39 -7.64 21.57 4.03
C GLN A 39 -8.30 21.27 2.68
N PHE A 40 -8.97 20.12 2.55
CA PHE A 40 -9.71 19.75 1.33
C PHE A 40 -10.95 20.62 1.08
N LEU A 41 -11.71 20.94 2.13
CA LEU A 41 -12.84 21.88 2.05
C LEU A 41 -12.35 23.31 1.70
N GLN A 42 -11.15 23.70 2.14
CA GLN A 42 -10.54 24.96 1.72
C GLN A 42 -10.14 24.95 0.25
N ILE A 43 -9.66 23.83 -0.29
CA ILE A 43 -9.35 23.70 -1.73
C ILE A 43 -10.61 23.78 -2.59
N SER A 44 -11.71 23.12 -2.20
CA SER A 44 -12.99 23.24 -2.94
C SER A 44 -13.55 24.68 -2.87
N SER A 45 -13.37 25.37 -1.74
CA SER A 45 -13.72 26.79 -1.63
C SER A 45 -12.83 27.72 -2.48
N PHE A 46 -11.63 27.27 -2.83
CA PHE A 46 -10.70 28.04 -3.66
C PHE A 46 -11.10 28.02 -5.14
N ASP A 47 -11.65 26.90 -5.64
CA ASP A 47 -12.22 26.82 -7.00
C ASP A 47 -13.45 27.76 -7.15
N GLN A 48 -14.25 27.96 -6.09
CA GLN A 48 -15.32 28.97 -6.06
C GLN A 48 -14.82 30.41 -6.14
N LEU A 49 -13.66 30.71 -5.54
CA LEU A 49 -13.03 32.03 -5.65
C LEU A 49 -12.53 32.33 -7.07
N GLN A 50 -12.21 31.29 -7.85
CA GLN A 50 -11.78 31.43 -9.24
C GLN A 50 -12.95 31.49 -10.23
N ASN A 51 -14.13 30.93 -9.89
CA ASN A 51 -15.34 30.96 -10.71
C ASN A 51 -16.56 31.51 -9.93
N PRO A 52 -16.62 32.83 -9.66
CA PRO A 52 -17.67 33.44 -8.84
C PRO A 52 -19.09 33.41 -9.46
N GLN A 53 -19.25 32.94 -10.71
CA GLN A 53 -20.56 32.74 -11.35
C GLN A 53 -21.21 31.39 -11.02
N GLN A 54 -20.49 30.47 -10.37
CA GLN A 54 -21.00 29.17 -9.97
C GLN A 54 -21.79 29.32 -8.66
N LYS A 55 -23.10 29.61 -8.79
CA LYS A 55 -24.00 29.95 -7.68
C LYS A 55 -24.55 28.75 -6.89
N GLU A 56 -24.19 27.53 -7.26
CA GLU A 56 -24.58 26.35 -6.49
C GLU A 56 -23.55 26.05 -5.41
N ILE A 57 -24.00 26.04 -4.16
CA ILE A 57 -23.23 25.41 -3.08
C ILE A 57 -23.08 23.94 -3.46
N ASP A 58 -21.81 23.57 -3.54
CA ASP A 58 -21.24 22.62 -4.48
C ASP A 58 -21.66 21.17 -4.17
N ALA A 59 -22.30 20.49 -5.13
CA ALA A 59 -22.56 19.06 -5.04
C ALA A 59 -21.26 18.27 -4.75
N ASP A 60 -20.12 18.87 -5.11
CA ASP A 60 -18.80 18.29 -4.97
C ASP A 60 -18.20 18.48 -3.57
N ALA A 61 -18.43 19.62 -2.92
CA ALA A 61 -18.11 19.80 -1.51
C ALA A 61 -18.96 18.86 -0.63
N ALA A 62 -20.23 18.65 -0.98
CA ALA A 62 -21.10 17.68 -0.31
C ALA A 62 -20.61 16.23 -0.48
N LYS A 63 -20.12 15.85 -1.67
CA LYS A 63 -19.51 14.53 -1.92
C LYS A 63 -18.20 14.33 -1.15
N VAL A 64 -17.34 15.35 -1.07
CA VAL A 64 -16.08 15.30 -0.29
C VAL A 64 -16.38 15.20 1.21
N ALA A 65 -17.34 15.96 1.71
CA ALA A 65 -17.79 15.84 3.10
C ALA A 65 -18.37 14.45 3.41
N ALA A 66 -19.24 13.92 2.54
CA ALA A 66 -19.79 12.57 2.66
C ALA A 66 -18.72 11.47 2.63
N PHE A 67 -17.62 11.67 1.87
CA PHE A 67 -16.47 10.77 1.90
C PHE A 67 -15.81 10.72 3.29
N PHE A 68 -15.48 11.88 3.86
CA PHE A 68 -14.86 11.92 5.19
C PHE A 68 -15.80 11.42 6.29
N ASP A 69 -17.09 11.69 6.18
CA ASP A 69 -18.09 11.17 7.11
C ASP A 69 -18.25 9.64 6.97
N SER A 70 -18.07 9.07 5.77
CA SER A 70 -18.05 7.60 5.57
C SER A 70 -16.84 6.91 6.20
N LEU A 71 -15.73 7.63 6.38
CA LEU A 71 -14.53 7.12 7.07
C LEU A 71 -14.65 7.21 8.59
N ALA A 72 -15.55 8.04 9.12
CA ALA A 72 -15.63 8.37 10.54
C ALA A 72 -16.42 7.36 11.39
N GLY A 73 -16.90 6.25 10.83
CA GLY A 73 -17.81 5.36 11.58
C GLY A 73 -18.03 3.94 11.09
N SER A 74 -17.25 3.42 10.13
CA SER A 74 -17.40 2.01 9.74
C SER A 74 -16.08 1.36 9.35
N ASP A 75 -15.71 0.30 10.06
CA ASP A 75 -14.66 -0.66 9.64
C ASP A 75 -15.10 -1.53 8.45
N GLU A 76 -16.34 -1.37 7.96
CA GLU A 76 -16.94 -2.15 6.89
C GLU A 76 -17.08 -1.35 5.58
N PHE A 77 -16.43 -1.83 4.52
CA PHE A 77 -16.57 -1.29 3.17
C PHE A 77 -17.90 -1.75 2.55
N CYS A 78 -18.88 -0.86 2.47
CA CYS A 78 -20.20 -1.12 1.89
C CYS A 78 -20.43 -0.37 0.57
N GLU A 79 -21.58 -0.58 -0.08
CA GLU A 79 -21.91 0.03 -1.38
C GLU A 79 -21.97 1.57 -1.31
N SER A 80 -22.39 2.15 -0.19
CA SER A 80 -22.35 3.60 0.01
C SER A 80 -20.93 4.12 0.16
N THR A 81 -20.04 3.39 0.85
CA THR A 81 -18.60 3.70 0.91
C THR A 81 -17.97 3.60 -0.48
N ALA A 82 -18.30 2.58 -1.26
CA ALA A 82 -17.84 2.44 -2.64
C ALA A 82 -18.31 3.60 -3.55
N LYS A 83 -19.57 4.04 -3.42
CA LYS A 83 -20.09 5.20 -4.16
C LYS A 83 -19.43 6.51 -3.72
N ALA A 84 -19.20 6.70 -2.42
CA ALA A 84 -18.51 7.88 -1.90
C ALA A 84 -17.04 7.92 -2.36
N TRP A 85 -16.36 6.76 -2.37
CA TRP A 85 -15.01 6.63 -2.92
C TRP A 85 -15.01 6.92 -4.42
N THR A 86 -15.87 6.28 -5.22
CA THR A 86 -15.97 6.55 -6.66
C THR A 86 -16.25 8.02 -6.94
N GLY A 87 -17.17 8.66 -6.22
CA GLY A 87 -17.43 10.10 -6.34
C GLY A 87 -16.22 10.97 -5.94
N PHE A 88 -15.51 10.61 -4.87
CA PHE A 88 -14.25 11.28 -4.49
C PHE A 88 -13.17 11.12 -5.57
N PHE A 89 -12.99 9.93 -6.14
CA PHE A 89 -12.03 9.70 -7.21
C PHE A 89 -12.46 10.39 -8.52
N GLU A 90 -13.74 10.35 -8.87
CA GLU A 90 -14.28 11.06 -10.02
C GLU A 90 -14.12 12.57 -9.87
N LEU A 91 -14.22 13.15 -8.67
CA LEU A 91 -14.01 14.58 -8.46
C LEU A 91 -12.55 14.98 -8.37
N THR A 92 -11.76 14.20 -7.66
CA THR A 92 -10.34 14.47 -7.46
C THR A 92 -9.55 14.21 -8.75
N PHE A 93 -10.04 13.29 -9.59
CA PHE A 93 -9.36 12.77 -10.78
C PHE A 93 -10.24 12.75 -12.04
N ALA A 94 -11.34 13.51 -12.08
CA ALA A 94 -12.04 13.81 -13.33
C ALA A 94 -11.00 14.29 -14.35
N ARG A 95 -11.10 13.75 -15.56
CA ARG A 95 -10.25 14.08 -16.71
C ARG A 95 -10.56 15.49 -17.19
N ASP A 96 -10.20 16.49 -16.41
CA ASP A 96 -9.90 17.79 -16.97
C ASP A 96 -8.49 17.73 -17.53
N ALA A 97 -8.40 18.05 -18.83
CA ALA A 97 -7.15 18.08 -19.53
C ALA A 97 -6.22 19.13 -18.90
N ASP A 98 -4.97 18.71 -18.71
CA ASP A 98 -3.78 19.51 -18.45
C ASP A 98 -3.63 20.23 -17.09
N GLU A 99 -2.45 20.01 -16.49
CA GLU A 99 -1.85 20.64 -15.31
C GLU A 99 -2.50 20.43 -13.93
N ASN A 100 -3.82 20.54 -13.79
CA ASN A 100 -4.47 20.49 -12.47
C ASN A 100 -4.40 19.10 -11.82
N PHE A 101 -4.51 18.02 -12.60
CA PHE A 101 -4.34 16.65 -12.12
C PHE A 101 -2.93 16.39 -11.55
N ALA A 102 -1.90 16.76 -12.33
CA ALA A 102 -0.51 16.58 -11.91
C ALA A 102 -0.19 17.37 -10.65
N ARG A 103 -0.73 18.59 -10.53
CA ARG A 103 -0.57 19.45 -9.36
C ARG A 103 -1.29 18.90 -8.12
N ARG A 104 -2.52 18.40 -8.26
CA ARG A 104 -3.27 17.76 -7.16
C ARG A 104 -2.57 16.48 -6.67
N LEU A 105 -2.05 15.67 -7.59
CA LEU A 105 -1.26 14.48 -7.25
C LEU A 105 0.03 14.86 -6.51
N GLN A 106 0.71 15.93 -6.95
CA GLN A 106 1.91 16.43 -6.30
C GLN A 106 1.64 17.01 -4.89
N ILE A 107 0.49 17.67 -4.68
CA ILE A 107 0.05 18.14 -3.36
C ILE A 107 -0.22 16.95 -2.43
N LEU A 108 -0.97 15.95 -2.90
CA LEU A 108 -1.24 14.72 -2.17
C LEU A 108 0.06 13.97 -1.83
N GLN A 109 0.98 13.88 -2.77
CA GLN A 109 2.29 13.28 -2.57
C GLN A 109 3.08 14.03 -1.49
N LYS A 110 3.18 15.36 -1.56
CA LYS A 110 3.88 16.16 -0.55
C LYS A 110 3.22 16.09 0.84
N ALA A 111 1.89 16.04 0.90
CA ALA A 111 1.17 15.86 2.15
C ALA A 111 1.44 14.47 2.75
N GLY A 112 1.43 13.42 1.91
CA GLY A 112 1.81 12.07 2.29
C GLY A 112 3.27 11.96 2.75
N GLU A 113 4.20 12.66 2.09
CA GLU A 113 5.61 12.77 2.49
C GLU A 113 5.75 13.43 3.86
N LYS A 114 5.06 14.57 4.09
CA LYS A 114 5.08 15.29 5.37
C LYS A 114 4.50 14.44 6.51
N GLN A 115 3.39 13.74 6.25
CA GLN A 115 2.74 12.88 7.24
C GLN A 115 3.60 11.63 7.53
N SER A 116 4.24 11.05 6.51
CA SER A 116 5.16 9.91 6.68
C SER A 116 6.44 10.29 7.41
N ALA A 117 6.94 11.53 7.22
CA ALA A 117 8.10 12.05 7.94
C ALA A 117 7.80 12.38 9.41
N ALA A 118 6.52 12.60 9.76
CA ALA A 118 6.06 12.86 11.12
C ALA A 118 5.83 11.58 11.94
N ILE A 119 5.75 10.41 11.30
CA ILE A 119 5.70 9.12 11.99
C ILE A 119 7.13 8.80 12.46
N ALA A 120 7.32 8.76 13.78
CA ALA A 120 8.58 8.35 14.37
C ALA A 120 8.96 6.95 13.83
N PRO A 121 10.22 6.72 13.43
CA PRO A 121 10.64 5.39 13.03
C PRO A 121 10.39 4.44 14.21
N GLU A 122 9.50 3.47 14.03
CA GLU A 122 9.32 2.41 15.00
C GLU A 122 10.68 1.75 15.27
N GLU A 123 11.00 1.55 16.54
CA GLU A 123 12.19 0.78 16.89
C GLU A 123 12.10 -0.61 16.25
N PRO A 124 13.20 -1.13 15.67
CA PRO A 124 13.16 -2.39 14.94
C PRO A 124 12.78 -3.53 15.89
N ALA A 125 11.51 -3.94 15.84
CA ALA A 125 10.95 -4.92 16.78
C ALA A 125 11.42 -6.37 16.53
N HIS A 126 12.13 -6.66 15.43
CA HIS A 126 12.46 -8.05 15.07
C HIS A 126 13.85 -8.23 14.49
N GLY A 127 14.34 -9.48 14.59
CA GLY A 127 15.71 -9.91 14.33
C GLY A 127 16.17 -9.65 12.89
N SER A 128 17.43 -9.97 12.60
CA SER A 128 18.07 -9.65 11.31
C SER A 128 17.49 -10.41 10.09
N ARG A 129 16.38 -11.15 10.22
CA ARG A 129 15.83 -12.08 9.22
C ARG A 129 14.31 -11.94 9.03
N LEU A 130 13.85 -10.70 8.89
CA LEU A 130 12.43 -10.33 8.83
C LEU A 130 11.64 -11.12 7.77
N PHE A 131 12.16 -11.26 6.54
CA PHE A 131 11.42 -11.95 5.49
C PHE A 131 11.37 -13.46 5.73
N THR A 132 12.48 -14.06 6.15
CA THR A 132 12.51 -15.48 6.49
C THR A 132 11.60 -15.80 7.67
N GLU A 133 11.58 -14.94 8.69
CA GLU A 133 10.72 -15.09 9.88
C GLU A 133 9.24 -15.03 9.48
N HIS A 134 8.84 -14.02 8.72
CA HIS A 134 7.46 -13.89 8.21
C HIS A 134 7.01 -15.14 7.41
N VAL A 135 7.84 -15.64 6.49
CA VAL A 135 7.47 -16.86 5.73
C VAL A 135 7.43 -18.11 6.62
N LYS A 136 8.29 -18.21 7.64
CA LYS A 136 8.24 -19.33 8.60
C LYS A 136 6.99 -19.29 9.47
N GLU A 137 6.54 -18.11 9.87
CA GLU A 137 5.28 -17.93 10.60
C GLU A 137 4.10 -18.37 9.75
N ALA A 138 4.06 -17.96 8.48
CA ALA A 138 3.05 -18.41 7.52
C ALA A 138 3.05 -19.95 7.37
N ILE A 139 4.23 -20.56 7.16
CA ILE A 139 4.37 -22.03 7.10
C ILE A 139 3.86 -22.70 8.38
N LYS A 140 4.17 -22.13 9.55
CA LYS A 140 3.75 -22.68 10.85
C LYS A 140 2.23 -22.65 10.99
N VAL A 141 1.61 -21.51 10.70
CA VAL A 141 0.14 -21.33 10.69
C VAL A 141 -0.51 -22.31 9.73
N ASN A 142 -0.06 -22.33 8.47
CA ASN A 142 -0.65 -23.16 7.42
C ASN A 142 -0.48 -24.66 7.69
N SER A 143 0.67 -25.05 8.23
CA SER A 143 0.94 -26.44 8.64
C SER A 143 0.03 -26.87 9.80
N ALA A 144 -0.20 -25.99 10.78
CA ALA A 144 -1.09 -26.25 11.91
C ALA A 144 -2.57 -26.35 11.48
N ARG A 145 -3.01 -25.47 10.56
CA ARG A 145 -4.40 -25.43 10.09
C ARG A 145 -4.74 -26.48 9.04
N LYS A 146 -3.74 -27.06 8.36
CA LYS A 146 -3.91 -28.18 7.42
C LYS A 146 -4.74 -29.32 8.00
N ASP A 147 -4.44 -29.74 9.23
CA ASP A 147 -5.13 -30.89 9.84
C ASP A 147 -6.58 -30.56 10.20
N TYR A 148 -6.85 -29.32 10.61
CA TYR A 148 -8.20 -28.81 10.82
C TYR A 148 -9.00 -28.85 9.50
N TYR A 149 -8.49 -28.20 8.44
CA TYR A 149 -9.18 -28.15 7.14
C TYR A 149 -9.39 -29.55 6.56
N SER A 150 -8.39 -30.43 6.68
CA SER A 150 -8.49 -31.82 6.25
C SER A 150 -9.59 -32.56 7.00
N ARG A 151 -9.76 -32.35 8.31
CA ARG A 151 -10.80 -33.01 9.10
C ARG A 151 -12.20 -32.55 8.69
N VAL A 152 -12.43 -31.23 8.61
CA VAL A 152 -13.76 -30.69 8.26
C VAL A 152 -14.13 -30.92 6.79
N SER A 153 -13.16 -31.24 5.93
CA SER A 153 -13.38 -31.57 4.52
C SER A 153 -13.29 -33.06 4.20
N ASN A 154 -13.24 -33.96 5.19
CA ASN A 154 -13.00 -35.39 4.98
C ASN A 154 -11.79 -35.70 4.07
N GLY A 155 -10.69 -34.97 4.24
CA GLY A 155 -9.44 -35.12 3.51
C GLY A 155 -9.32 -34.32 2.21
N ALA A 156 -10.42 -33.78 1.68
CA ALA A 156 -10.44 -33.15 0.35
C ALA A 156 -9.52 -31.92 0.19
N THR A 157 -9.26 -31.15 1.26
CA THR A 157 -8.39 -29.96 1.25
C THR A 157 -6.89 -30.26 1.27
N ARG A 158 -6.49 -31.51 1.59
CA ARG A 158 -5.09 -31.89 1.82
C ARG A 158 -4.14 -31.50 0.68
N ASN A 159 -4.58 -31.69 -0.56
CA ASN A 159 -3.77 -31.38 -1.74
C ASN A 159 -3.55 -29.87 -1.90
N VAL A 160 -4.54 -29.03 -1.56
CA VAL A 160 -4.41 -27.57 -1.62
C VAL A 160 -3.43 -27.10 -0.55
N SER A 161 -3.57 -27.59 0.69
CA SER A 161 -2.63 -27.24 1.77
C SER A 161 -1.21 -27.68 1.46
N LEU A 162 -0.99 -28.92 0.99
CA LEU A 162 0.35 -29.40 0.64
C LEU A 162 0.98 -28.60 -0.50
N LEU A 163 0.20 -28.25 -1.53
CA LEU A 163 0.68 -27.40 -2.62
C LEU A 163 1.08 -26.02 -2.08
N TYR A 164 0.20 -25.38 -1.32
CA TYR A 164 0.44 -24.04 -0.80
C TYR A 164 1.66 -24.00 0.13
N THR A 165 1.72 -24.89 1.12
CA THR A 165 2.87 -24.99 2.04
C THR A 165 4.17 -25.33 1.30
N SER A 166 4.12 -26.16 0.24
CA SER A 166 5.30 -26.42 -0.59
C SER A 166 5.79 -25.17 -1.33
N LEU A 167 4.88 -24.33 -1.84
CA LEU A 167 5.23 -23.05 -2.42
C LEU A 167 5.89 -22.13 -1.39
N GLU A 168 5.40 -22.09 -0.16
CA GLU A 168 6.03 -21.30 0.92
C GLU A 168 7.43 -21.81 1.26
N TYR A 169 7.62 -23.13 1.41
CA TYR A 169 8.95 -23.71 1.61
C TYR A 169 9.92 -23.36 0.47
N SER A 170 9.43 -23.32 -0.78
CA SER A 170 10.24 -22.95 -1.93
C SER A 170 10.73 -21.49 -1.90
N LEU A 171 10.07 -20.62 -1.13
CA LEU A 171 10.50 -19.24 -0.94
C LEU A 171 11.66 -19.10 0.05
N LEU A 172 11.87 -20.04 0.97
CA LEU A 172 12.86 -19.90 2.05
C LEU A 172 14.28 -19.55 1.56
N PRO A 173 14.84 -20.19 0.51
CA PRO A 173 16.15 -19.80 -0.01
C PRO A 173 16.20 -18.36 -0.52
N ILE A 174 15.12 -17.91 -1.16
CA ILE A 174 14.97 -16.54 -1.68
C ILE A 174 14.86 -15.56 -0.52
N THR A 175 14.06 -15.85 0.51
CA THR A 175 13.92 -14.99 1.70
C THR A 175 15.26 -14.80 2.43
N ALA A 176 16.03 -15.87 2.61
CA ALA A 176 17.33 -15.82 3.24
C ALA A 176 18.35 -14.99 2.44
N PHE A 177 18.25 -14.99 1.11
CA PHE A 177 19.05 -14.12 0.25
C PHE A 177 18.70 -12.64 0.47
N PHE A 178 17.41 -12.29 0.46
CA PHE A 178 16.96 -10.92 0.68
C PHE A 178 17.27 -10.42 2.09
N ASP A 179 17.12 -11.25 3.13
CA ASP A 179 17.48 -10.87 4.50
C ASP A 179 18.96 -10.54 4.64
N ARG A 180 19.85 -11.34 4.03
CA ARG A 180 21.30 -11.04 4.02
C ARG A 180 21.62 -9.75 3.27
N TRP A 181 20.88 -9.42 2.22
CA TRP A 181 21.06 -8.17 1.49
C TRP A 181 20.53 -6.98 2.30
N ALA A 182 19.34 -7.11 2.89
CA ALA A 182 18.75 -6.11 3.78
C ALA A 182 19.64 -5.83 4.99
N GLN A 183 20.28 -6.85 5.57
CA GLN A 183 21.21 -6.71 6.70
C GLN A 183 22.34 -5.71 6.40
N LYS A 184 22.85 -5.67 5.17
CA LYS A 184 23.90 -4.70 4.77
C LYS A 184 23.40 -3.25 4.83
N PHE A 185 22.13 -3.02 4.49
CA PHE A 185 21.50 -1.70 4.59
C PHE A 185 21.17 -1.35 6.04
N ASN A 186 20.63 -2.32 6.80
CA ASN A 186 20.28 -2.14 8.21
C ASN A 186 21.52 -1.81 9.06
N GLN A 187 22.65 -2.48 8.81
CA GLN A 187 23.94 -2.16 9.45
C GLN A 187 24.45 -0.75 9.12
N ALA A 188 24.00 -0.17 8.00
CA ALA A 188 24.29 1.20 7.61
C ALA A 188 23.20 2.20 8.04
N GLY A 189 22.28 1.80 8.92
CA GLY A 189 21.21 2.65 9.46
C GLY A 189 20.03 2.87 8.51
N ILE A 190 19.90 2.07 7.43
CA ILE A 190 18.80 2.18 6.46
C ILE A 190 17.79 1.05 6.73
N PRO A 191 16.54 1.34 7.13
CA PRO A 191 15.59 0.34 7.63
C PRO A 191 14.88 -0.44 6.50
N VAL A 192 15.63 -1.25 5.76
CA VAL A 192 15.10 -2.08 4.68
C VAL A 192 14.34 -3.29 5.25
N LEU A 193 13.18 -3.62 4.66
CA LEU A 193 12.24 -4.68 5.07
C LEU A 193 11.49 -4.49 6.39
N GLN A 194 11.85 -3.49 7.22
CA GLN A 194 11.24 -3.31 8.54
C GLN A 194 9.73 -3.07 8.50
N ASN A 195 9.23 -2.42 7.45
CA ASN A 195 7.82 -2.05 7.31
C ASN A 195 7.12 -2.77 6.14
N ASP A 196 7.74 -3.83 5.60
CA ASP A 196 7.27 -4.54 4.40
C ASP A 196 6.44 -5.80 4.73
N PHE A 197 6.42 -6.22 5.99
CA PHE A 197 5.70 -7.41 6.45
C PHE A 197 4.74 -7.06 7.58
N VAL A 198 3.62 -7.79 7.63
CA VAL A 198 2.62 -7.69 8.69
C VAL A 198 2.69 -8.95 9.54
N SER A 199 2.43 -8.81 10.84
CA SER A 199 2.37 -9.95 11.75
C SER A 199 1.31 -10.97 11.32
N MET A 200 1.63 -12.24 11.51
CA MET A 200 0.70 -13.36 11.34
C MET A 200 -0.21 -13.59 12.56
N ASP A 201 -0.07 -12.78 13.62
CA ASP A 201 -0.84 -12.94 14.86
C ASP A 201 -2.32 -12.57 14.66
N ASP A 202 -2.60 -11.56 13.82
CA ASP A 202 -3.95 -11.02 13.60
C ASP A 202 -4.66 -11.66 12.39
N ILE A 203 -4.60 -13.00 12.31
CA ILE A 203 -5.34 -13.77 11.29
C ILE A 203 -6.68 -14.26 11.82
N ALA A 204 -7.66 -14.38 10.92
CA ALA A 204 -8.98 -14.89 11.29
C ALA A 204 -8.91 -16.33 11.85
N PRO A 205 -9.78 -16.73 12.78
CA PRO A 205 -9.88 -18.12 13.23
C PRO A 205 -10.12 -19.09 12.07
N ALA A 206 -9.60 -20.31 12.15
CA ALA A 206 -9.71 -21.30 11.08
C ALA A 206 -11.19 -21.68 10.79
N GLU A 207 -12.03 -21.61 11.83
CA GLU A 207 -13.46 -21.91 11.81
C GLU A 207 -14.31 -20.81 11.16
N LYS A 208 -13.74 -19.61 10.96
CA LYS A 208 -14.48 -18.48 10.38
C LYS A 208 -15.00 -18.86 9.00
N GLN A 209 -16.31 -18.74 8.80
CA GLN A 209 -16.89 -19.05 7.51
C GLN A 209 -16.51 -17.97 6.49
N PRO A 210 -16.10 -18.34 5.26
CA PRO A 210 -15.80 -17.39 4.21
C PRO A 210 -17.07 -16.62 3.82
N LEU A 211 -16.94 -15.30 3.71
CA LEU A 211 -18.03 -14.40 3.33
C LEU A 211 -18.61 -14.74 1.95
N ARG A 212 -17.72 -14.97 0.98
CA ARG A 212 -18.01 -15.26 -0.42
C ARG A 212 -17.83 -16.76 -0.71
N ARG A 213 -18.79 -17.35 -1.44
CA ARG A 213 -18.93 -18.81 -1.66
C ARG A 213 -19.10 -19.24 -3.12
N GLY A 214 -19.12 -18.28 -4.02
CA GLY A 214 -19.11 -18.46 -5.46
C GLY A 214 -17.76 -18.91 -6.01
N LEU A 215 -17.75 -19.19 -7.30
CA LEU A 215 -16.59 -19.72 -8.02
C LEU A 215 -16.38 -18.94 -9.31
N LEU A 216 -15.12 -18.79 -9.73
CA LEU A 216 -14.82 -18.32 -11.07
C LEU A 216 -15.19 -19.38 -12.11
N ASP A 217 -16.08 -19.00 -13.02
CA ASP A 217 -16.35 -19.77 -14.23
C ASP A 217 -15.16 -19.71 -15.22
N ARG A 218 -15.32 -20.32 -16.40
CA ARG A 218 -14.26 -20.31 -17.43
C ARG A 218 -13.92 -18.91 -17.91
N SER A 219 -14.92 -18.02 -18.01
CA SER A 219 -14.75 -16.64 -18.45
C SER A 219 -13.99 -15.82 -17.40
N GLY A 220 -14.42 -15.89 -16.14
CA GLY A 220 -13.79 -15.26 -14.99
C GLY A 220 -12.34 -15.69 -14.80
N ARG A 221 -12.04 -16.99 -14.94
CA ARG A 221 -10.63 -17.47 -14.91
C ARG A 221 -9.79 -16.91 -16.06
N LYS A 222 -10.35 -16.78 -17.26
CA LYS A 222 -9.66 -16.17 -18.41
C LYS A 222 -9.43 -14.68 -18.16
N GLN A 223 -10.42 -13.99 -17.60
CA GLN A 223 -10.35 -12.58 -17.23
C GLN A 223 -9.27 -12.35 -16.17
N LEU A 224 -9.29 -13.08 -15.05
CA LEU A 224 -8.28 -13.03 -14.00
C LEU A 224 -6.86 -13.19 -14.56
N ARG A 225 -6.66 -14.21 -15.39
CA ARG A 225 -5.35 -14.47 -16.02
C ARG A 225 -4.89 -13.31 -16.91
N LYS A 226 -5.81 -12.70 -17.67
CA LYS A 226 -5.51 -11.55 -18.53
C LYS A 226 -5.13 -10.33 -17.68
N MET A 227 -5.90 -10.04 -16.63
CA MET A 227 -5.64 -8.93 -15.72
C MET A 227 -4.28 -9.07 -15.04
N LEU A 228 -4.01 -10.22 -14.40
CA LEU A 228 -2.73 -10.47 -13.73
C LEU A 228 -1.55 -10.42 -14.71
N ARG A 229 -1.68 -10.93 -15.94
CA ARG A 229 -0.60 -10.82 -16.95
C ARG A 229 -0.34 -9.37 -17.35
N SER A 230 -1.40 -8.59 -17.58
CA SER A 230 -1.31 -7.18 -17.92
C SER A 230 -0.64 -6.39 -16.80
N TRP A 231 -1.08 -6.60 -15.56
CA TRP A 231 -0.49 -5.98 -14.39
C TRP A 231 0.96 -6.36 -14.20
N GLN A 232 1.31 -7.65 -14.26
CA GLN A 232 2.70 -8.12 -14.15
C GLN A 232 3.62 -7.44 -15.17
N TRP A 233 3.18 -7.29 -16.41
CA TRP A 233 3.95 -6.63 -17.45
C TRP A 233 4.15 -5.14 -17.15
N LYS A 234 3.06 -4.41 -16.85
CA LYS A 234 3.11 -2.97 -16.56
C LYS A 234 3.94 -2.67 -15.30
N SER A 235 3.69 -3.42 -14.23
CA SER A 235 4.41 -3.26 -12.96
C SER A 235 5.86 -3.69 -13.10
N GLY A 236 6.16 -4.76 -13.85
CA GLY A 236 7.54 -5.15 -14.17
C GLY A 236 8.30 -4.08 -14.95
N LEU A 237 7.64 -3.41 -15.90
CA LEU A 237 8.24 -2.28 -16.61
C LEU A 237 8.52 -1.09 -15.68
N ALA A 238 7.55 -0.70 -14.84
CA ALA A 238 7.72 0.36 -13.85
C ALA A 238 8.84 0.05 -12.85
N VAL A 239 8.86 -1.16 -12.29
CA VAL A 239 9.92 -1.67 -11.41
C VAL A 239 11.28 -1.61 -12.10
N SER A 240 11.39 -2.02 -13.36
CA SER A 240 12.69 -1.98 -14.07
C SER A 240 13.25 -0.57 -14.23
N ARG A 241 12.37 0.44 -14.28
CA ARG A 241 12.69 1.87 -14.31
C ARG A 241 12.87 2.48 -12.90
N LYS A 242 12.69 1.69 -11.84
CA LYS A 242 12.67 2.13 -10.43
C LYS A 242 11.60 3.20 -10.16
N ASP A 243 10.50 3.14 -10.91
CA ASP A 243 9.35 4.02 -10.75
C ASP A 243 8.39 3.41 -9.73
N PHE A 244 8.74 3.52 -8.46
CA PHE A 244 8.01 2.88 -7.37
C PHE A 244 6.63 3.50 -7.16
N LEU A 245 6.47 4.81 -7.37
CA LEU A 245 5.17 5.47 -7.37
C LEU A 245 4.23 4.87 -8.43
N GLN A 246 4.72 4.65 -9.66
CA GLN A 246 3.89 4.02 -10.69
C GLN A 246 3.52 2.57 -10.34
N VAL A 247 4.39 1.82 -9.66
CA VAL A 247 4.07 0.47 -9.17
C VAL A 247 2.96 0.52 -8.12
N GLN A 248 3.01 1.49 -7.19
CA GLN A 248 1.97 1.72 -6.20
C GLN A 248 0.62 1.97 -6.87
N LEU A 249 0.55 2.91 -7.82
CA LEU A 249 -0.69 3.22 -8.55
C LEU A 249 -1.23 2.00 -9.34
N LEU A 250 -0.34 1.20 -9.93
CA LEU A 250 -0.72 -0.03 -10.62
C LEU A 250 -1.26 -1.09 -9.66
N ALA A 251 -0.71 -1.19 -8.45
CA ALA A 251 -1.23 -2.07 -7.40
C ALA A 251 -2.64 -1.64 -6.97
N MET A 252 -2.86 -0.36 -6.65
CA MET A 252 -4.18 0.18 -6.28
C MET A 252 -5.25 -0.14 -7.33
N ASN A 253 -4.98 0.16 -8.61
CA ASN A 253 -5.92 -0.14 -9.68
C ASN A 253 -6.17 -1.65 -9.82
N MET A 254 -5.14 -2.48 -9.69
CA MET A 254 -5.29 -3.94 -9.76
C MET A 254 -6.11 -4.49 -8.59
N LEU A 255 -5.95 -3.95 -7.38
CA LEU A 255 -6.78 -4.31 -6.23
C LEU A 255 -8.23 -3.99 -6.49
N HIS A 256 -8.52 -2.79 -6.99
CA HIS A 256 -9.88 -2.43 -7.40
C HIS A 256 -10.44 -3.43 -8.41
N GLU A 257 -9.70 -3.74 -9.49
CA GLU A 257 -10.16 -4.71 -10.50
C GLU A 257 -10.37 -6.12 -9.92
N LEU A 258 -9.50 -6.59 -9.02
CA LEU A 258 -9.67 -7.89 -8.34
C LEU A 258 -10.90 -7.91 -7.45
N ARG A 259 -11.15 -6.85 -6.67
CA ARG A 259 -12.34 -6.75 -5.81
C ARG A 259 -13.62 -6.72 -6.65
N GLN A 260 -13.63 -5.99 -7.76
CA GLN A 260 -14.76 -6.03 -8.70
C GLN A 260 -15.00 -7.45 -9.25
N LEU A 261 -13.93 -8.21 -9.50
CA LEU A 261 -14.03 -9.60 -9.93
C LEU A 261 -14.57 -10.52 -8.81
N GLU A 262 -14.08 -10.38 -7.57
CA GLU A 262 -14.60 -11.09 -6.39
C GLU A 262 -16.10 -10.86 -6.20
N LEU A 263 -16.54 -9.59 -6.30
CA LEU A 263 -17.94 -9.21 -6.15
C LEU A 263 -18.82 -9.78 -7.26
N ARG A 264 -18.36 -9.71 -8.52
CA ARG A 264 -19.11 -10.22 -9.67
C ARG A 264 -19.36 -11.73 -9.58
N TYR A 265 -18.35 -12.49 -9.17
CA TYR A 265 -18.43 -13.95 -9.09
C TYR A 265 -18.74 -14.46 -7.68
N GLN A 266 -18.92 -13.56 -6.71
CA GLN A 266 -19.09 -13.85 -5.30
C GLN A 266 -18.04 -14.84 -4.78
N CYS A 267 -16.78 -14.72 -5.21
CA CYS A 267 -15.68 -15.64 -4.87
C CYS A 267 -14.56 -14.93 -4.10
N HIS A 268 -13.60 -15.70 -3.58
CA HIS A 268 -12.36 -15.17 -2.98
C HIS A 268 -11.16 -15.32 -3.92
N LEU A 269 -10.29 -14.31 -3.89
CA LEU A 269 -9.00 -14.18 -4.58
C LEU A 269 -7.91 -13.73 -3.59
N ALA A 270 -7.95 -14.31 -2.39
CA ALA A 270 -7.22 -13.83 -1.22
C ALA A 270 -5.71 -13.76 -1.44
N LEU A 271 -5.08 -14.77 -2.05
CA LEU A 271 -3.64 -14.73 -2.35
C LEU A 271 -3.32 -13.72 -3.43
N ALA A 272 -4.11 -13.64 -4.50
CA ALA A 272 -3.89 -12.64 -5.55
C ALA A 272 -3.95 -11.21 -4.98
N LEU A 273 -4.92 -10.93 -4.12
CA LEU A 273 -5.04 -9.66 -3.42
C LEU A 273 -3.84 -9.41 -2.50
N HIS A 274 -3.52 -10.38 -1.63
CA HIS A 274 -2.42 -10.28 -0.67
C HIS A 274 -1.07 -10.01 -1.36
N PHE A 275 -0.79 -10.65 -2.49
CA PHE A 275 0.43 -10.39 -3.26
C PHE A 275 0.43 -8.99 -3.90
N VAL A 276 -0.70 -8.50 -4.39
CA VAL A 276 -0.79 -7.16 -4.98
C VAL A 276 -0.68 -6.08 -3.88
N GLU A 277 -1.30 -6.30 -2.72
CA GLU A 277 -1.18 -5.45 -1.53
C GLU A 277 0.28 -5.41 -1.04
N SER A 278 0.94 -6.56 -0.95
CA SER A 278 2.37 -6.65 -0.55
C SER A 278 3.29 -5.92 -1.54
N VAL A 279 3.05 -6.05 -2.85
CA VAL A 279 3.80 -5.30 -3.88
C VAL A 279 3.56 -3.80 -3.75
N GLY A 280 2.32 -3.38 -3.50
CA GLY A 280 1.98 -1.98 -3.28
C GLY A 280 2.65 -1.39 -2.04
N LEU A 281 2.59 -2.11 -0.92
CA LEU A 281 3.24 -1.71 0.34
C LEU A 281 4.76 -1.58 0.15
N ALA A 282 5.38 -2.59 -0.47
CA ALA A 282 6.81 -2.58 -0.76
C ALA A 282 7.20 -1.43 -1.70
N ALA A 283 6.37 -1.10 -2.68
CA ALA A 283 6.59 0.05 -3.57
C ALA A 283 6.49 1.38 -2.82
N ARG A 284 5.49 1.55 -1.94
CA ARG A 284 5.35 2.74 -1.07
C ARG A 284 6.58 2.92 -0.18
N ASN A 285 7.06 1.85 0.45
CA ASN A 285 8.25 1.88 1.27
C ASN A 285 9.53 2.13 0.45
N ALA A 286 9.63 1.53 -0.73
CA ALA A 286 10.73 1.75 -1.66
C ALA A 286 10.83 3.22 -2.07
N ASP A 287 9.70 3.84 -2.44
CA ASP A 287 9.64 5.25 -2.82
C ASP A 287 10.12 6.17 -1.67
N ARG A 288 9.58 5.96 -0.47
CA ARG A 288 9.99 6.71 0.74
C ARG A 288 11.50 6.57 1.01
N LEU A 289 12.01 5.35 1.03
CA LEU A 289 13.43 5.07 1.31
C LEU A 289 14.35 5.58 0.19
N SER A 290 13.89 5.55 -1.07
CA SER A 290 14.62 6.08 -2.22
C SER A 290 14.89 7.57 -2.05
N HIS A 291 13.87 8.34 -1.65
CA HIS A 291 14.01 9.77 -1.36
C HIS A 291 14.89 10.02 -0.13
N GLN A 292 14.65 9.32 0.98
CA GLN A 292 15.35 9.54 2.24
C GLN A 292 16.85 9.17 2.18
N PHE A 293 17.21 8.15 1.41
CA PHE A 293 18.56 7.59 1.38
C PHE A 293 19.22 7.68 0.00
N ALA A 294 18.89 8.72 -0.77
CA ALA A 294 19.52 9.04 -2.05
C ALA A 294 19.62 7.82 -2.99
N ARG A 295 18.52 7.09 -3.15
CA ARG A 295 18.36 5.94 -4.07
C ARG A 295 19.21 4.70 -3.76
N ARG A 296 19.86 4.65 -2.59
CA ARG A 296 20.76 3.54 -2.22
C ARG A 296 20.04 2.18 -2.16
N THR A 297 18.75 2.17 -1.87
CA THR A 297 17.92 0.96 -1.72
C THR A 297 17.22 0.53 -3.01
N ASP A 298 17.26 1.34 -4.07
CA ASP A 298 16.44 1.10 -5.27
C ASP A 298 16.70 -0.27 -5.92
N ASN A 299 17.95 -0.72 -5.98
CA ASN A 299 18.27 -2.01 -6.59
C ASN A 299 17.75 -3.18 -5.76
N PHE A 300 17.73 -3.04 -4.43
CA PHE A 300 17.15 -4.00 -3.53
C PHE A 300 15.64 -4.10 -3.78
N TYR A 301 14.92 -2.97 -3.69
CA TYR A 301 13.48 -2.95 -3.86
C TYR A 301 13.05 -3.31 -5.28
N ARG A 302 13.82 -2.94 -6.30
CA ARG A 302 13.58 -3.41 -7.67
C ARG A 302 13.56 -4.93 -7.75
N ALA A 303 14.55 -5.60 -7.15
CA ALA A 303 14.62 -7.07 -7.16
C ALA A 303 13.52 -7.70 -6.28
N PHE A 304 13.30 -7.13 -5.09
CA PHE A 304 12.31 -7.60 -4.11
C PHE A 304 10.88 -7.52 -4.65
N ILE A 305 10.52 -6.40 -5.27
CA ILE A 305 9.19 -6.23 -5.86
C ILE A 305 9.05 -7.12 -7.12
N ALA A 306 10.10 -7.22 -7.94
CA ALA A 306 10.06 -8.06 -9.15
C ALA A 306 9.76 -9.55 -8.83
N ILE A 307 10.35 -10.09 -7.75
CA ILE A 307 10.09 -11.48 -7.37
C ILE A 307 8.63 -11.67 -6.92
N GLN A 308 8.08 -10.75 -6.12
CA GLN A 308 6.67 -10.80 -5.71
C GLN A 308 5.71 -10.71 -6.90
N ILE A 309 5.95 -9.78 -7.83
CA ILE A 309 5.17 -9.64 -9.07
C ILE A 309 5.18 -10.96 -9.85
N SER A 310 6.32 -11.64 -9.94
CA SER A 310 6.42 -12.91 -10.67
C SER A 310 5.57 -14.03 -10.05
N GLY A 311 5.43 -14.02 -8.72
CA GLY A 311 4.69 -15.02 -7.94
C GLY A 311 3.18 -14.97 -8.10
N VAL A 312 2.57 -13.79 -8.32
CA VAL A 312 1.11 -13.60 -8.21
C VAL A 312 0.28 -14.58 -9.06
N ARG A 313 0.75 -14.96 -10.25
CA ARG A 313 0.03 -15.90 -11.14
C ARG A 313 0.11 -17.35 -10.70
N LEU A 314 1.16 -17.72 -9.98
CA LEU A 314 1.31 -19.05 -9.42
C LEU A 314 0.38 -19.19 -8.22
N PHE A 315 0.41 -18.23 -7.30
CA PHE A 315 -0.42 -18.21 -6.10
C PHE A 315 -1.91 -18.03 -6.40
N SER A 316 -2.30 -17.27 -7.44
CA SER A 316 -3.73 -17.17 -7.82
C SER A 316 -4.33 -18.47 -8.35
N LYS A 317 -3.52 -19.48 -8.71
CA LYS A 317 -4.05 -20.83 -8.98
C LYS A 317 -4.54 -21.49 -7.70
N VAL A 318 -3.87 -21.25 -6.58
CA VAL A 318 -4.27 -21.77 -5.26
C VAL A 318 -5.60 -21.16 -4.86
N ASP A 319 -5.83 -19.87 -5.09
CA ASP A 319 -7.16 -19.24 -4.90
C ASP A 319 -8.26 -20.00 -5.64
N VAL A 320 -8.06 -20.25 -6.94
CA VAL A 320 -9.04 -20.97 -7.77
C VAL A 320 -9.26 -22.42 -7.28
N MET A 321 -8.20 -23.07 -6.78
CA MET A 321 -8.31 -24.42 -6.20
C MET A 321 -9.00 -24.42 -4.83
N ALA A 322 -8.94 -23.30 -4.09
CA ALA A 322 -9.57 -23.14 -2.79
C ALA A 322 -11.09 -22.86 -2.89
N GLN A 323 -11.55 -22.22 -3.97
CA GLN A 323 -12.95 -21.82 -4.17
C GLN A 323 -14.01 -22.92 -3.97
N PRO A 324 -13.83 -24.18 -4.43
CA PRO A 324 -14.77 -25.26 -4.12
C PRO A 324 -14.96 -25.51 -2.62
N PHE A 325 -13.91 -25.30 -1.81
CA PHE A 325 -13.96 -25.44 -0.35
C PHE A 325 -14.58 -24.22 0.31
N HIS A 326 -14.34 -23.02 -0.24
CA HIS A 326 -15.05 -21.81 0.21
C HIS A 326 -16.56 -21.96 0.05
N ARG A 327 -17.02 -22.55 -1.07
CA ARG A 327 -18.44 -22.88 -1.26
C ARG A 327 -19.00 -23.80 -0.18
N ALA A 328 -18.18 -24.73 0.32
CA ALA A 328 -18.53 -25.61 1.43
C ALA A 328 -18.40 -24.96 2.81
N GLY A 329 -18.10 -23.66 2.88
CA GLY A 329 -17.95 -22.92 4.15
C GLY A 329 -16.58 -23.08 4.81
N ILE A 330 -15.60 -23.64 4.12
CA ILE A 330 -14.25 -23.89 4.66
C ILE A 330 -13.33 -22.75 4.23
N GLY A 331 -12.85 -21.94 5.17
CA GLY A 331 -12.04 -20.74 4.92
C GLY A 331 -10.55 -20.97 4.65
N ILE A 332 -10.18 -22.09 4.03
CA ILE A 332 -8.78 -22.40 3.68
C ILE A 332 -8.17 -21.25 2.87
N ILE A 333 -6.93 -20.85 3.20
CA ILE A 333 -6.20 -19.70 2.65
C ILE A 333 -6.76 -18.35 3.08
N VAL A 334 -8.06 -18.09 2.88
CA VAL A 334 -8.65 -16.76 3.15
C VAL A 334 -8.62 -16.38 4.63
N ASN A 335 -8.67 -17.35 5.54
CA ASN A 335 -8.53 -17.10 6.97
C ASN A 335 -7.07 -17.10 7.44
N ASP A 336 -6.14 -17.53 6.59
CA ASP A 336 -4.74 -17.80 6.95
C ASP A 336 -3.80 -16.67 6.55
N LEU A 337 -4.34 -15.58 6.00
CA LEU A 337 -3.60 -14.41 5.54
C LEU A 337 -3.91 -13.20 6.42
N PRO A 338 -2.89 -12.45 6.88
CA PRO A 338 -3.11 -11.20 7.60
C PRO A 338 -3.58 -10.11 6.65
N ALA A 339 -4.31 -9.13 7.19
CA ALA A 339 -4.68 -7.94 6.44
C ALA A 339 -3.44 -7.07 6.22
N ILE A 340 -3.15 -6.69 4.97
CA ILE A 340 -2.07 -5.76 4.65
C ILE A 340 -2.64 -4.34 4.61
N PRO A 341 -2.08 -3.37 5.37
CA PRO A 341 -2.56 -1.99 5.38
C PRO A 341 -2.08 -1.21 4.14
N PHE A 342 -2.60 -1.62 2.98
CA PHE A 342 -2.35 -1.02 1.68
C PHE A 342 -3.67 -0.78 0.93
N PRO A 343 -4.06 0.49 0.65
CA PRO A 343 -5.32 0.84 -0.01
C PRO A 343 -5.28 0.66 -1.54
#